data_AF-A0A1H0EK20-F1
#
_entry.id   AF-A0A1H0EK20-F1
#
_cell.length_a   1.000
_cell.length_b   1.000
_cell.length_c   1.000
_cell.angle_alpha   90.00
_cell.angle_beta   90.00
_cell.angle_gamma   90.00
#
_symmetry.space_group_name_H-M   'P 1'
#
loop_
_entity.id
_entity.type
_entity.pdbx_description
1 polymer ?
#
loop_
_entity_poly.entity_id
_entity_poly.type
_entity_poly.pdbx_seq_one_letter_code
_entity_poly.pdbx_strand_id
1 'polypeptide(L)'
;MRSLPTGAEAVVFDCDGLLVDTEDCWTVAETAIFAAHGRPFGPAQKALVIGRTLGAAGKAMADHFGRPGAGEELAAELFERVRGELARGATALPGAMELVRACKERVPVAVASNSPRELLETALRSAGLTDFFAHSFAADEVRSPKPAPDLYLMACRALGVAPTSSVAFEDSATGIASARAAGLHIAVVPSLAGIDLDHDWLGTSLADPELLHWAGALDCDRVP
;
A
#
# COMPACT_ATOMS: atom_id res chain seq x y z
N MET A 1 13.62 12.25 18.15
CA MET A 1 13.21 11.98 16.75
C MET A 1 13.10 10.48 16.65
N ARG A 2 11.93 9.94 16.26
CA ARG A 2 11.84 8.49 16.03
C ARG A 2 12.59 8.21 14.72
N SER A 3 13.41 7.16 14.71
CA SER A 3 14.26 6.75 13.59
C SER A 3 14.00 5.27 13.33
N LEU A 4 14.12 4.84 12.08
CA LEU A 4 13.98 3.43 11.75
C LEU A 4 15.13 2.60 12.36
N PRO A 5 14.87 1.37 12.81
CA PRO A 5 15.92 0.48 13.29
C PRO A 5 16.86 0.09 12.14
N THR A 6 18.17 0.16 12.36
CA THR A 6 19.17 -0.33 11.39
C THR A 6 19.31 -1.86 11.43
N GLY A 7 18.91 -2.49 12.54
CA GLY A 7 18.85 -3.95 12.68
C GLY A 7 17.54 -4.59 12.20
N ALA A 8 16.82 -3.96 11.25
CA ALA A 8 15.63 -4.58 10.67
C ALA A 8 16.05 -5.79 9.82
N GLU A 9 15.35 -6.90 9.98
CA GLU A 9 15.62 -8.17 9.30
C GLU A 9 14.81 -8.34 8.02
N ALA A 10 13.79 -7.50 7.79
CA ALA A 10 13.00 -7.47 6.57
C ALA A 10 12.28 -6.13 6.37
N VAL A 11 11.87 -5.89 5.13
CA VAL A 11 11.05 -4.75 4.76
C VAL A 11 9.79 -5.20 4.02
N VAL A 12 8.63 -4.73 4.45
CA VAL A 12 7.34 -4.98 3.81
C VAL A 12 6.76 -3.66 3.31
N PHE A 13 6.56 -3.54 2.01
CA PHE A 13 6.02 -2.33 1.40
C PHE A 13 4.52 -2.46 1.18
N ASP A 14 3.76 -1.39 1.42
CA ASP A 14 2.50 -1.22 0.70
C ASP A 14 2.76 -1.01 -0.81
N CYS A 15 1.72 -0.99 -1.65
CA CYS A 15 1.85 -0.80 -3.09
C CYS A 15 1.19 0.49 -3.57
N ASP A 16 -0.10 0.65 -3.30
CA ASP A 16 -0.95 1.67 -3.89
C ASP A 16 -0.70 3.01 -3.19
N GLY A 17 -0.32 4.06 -3.92
CA GLY A 17 0.01 5.35 -3.31
C GLY A 17 1.35 5.41 -2.58
N LEU A 18 2.11 4.30 -2.55
CA LEU A 18 3.45 4.22 -1.96
C LEU A 18 4.53 3.83 -2.98
N LEU A 19 4.45 2.62 -3.54
CA LEU A 19 5.43 2.15 -4.53
C LEU A 19 5.03 2.57 -5.94
N VAL A 20 3.72 2.51 -6.21
CA VAL A 20 3.15 2.79 -7.53
C VAL A 20 2.17 3.94 -7.40
N ASP A 21 2.26 4.88 -8.33
CA ASP A 21 1.36 6.01 -8.44
C ASP A 21 0.01 5.54 -9.01
N THR A 22 -0.76 4.85 -8.18
CA THR A 22 -2.09 4.33 -8.53
C THR A 22 -3.20 5.27 -8.11
N GLU A 23 -2.94 6.24 -7.23
CA GLU A 23 -3.98 7.11 -6.66
C GLU A 23 -4.68 7.96 -7.73
N ASP A 24 -3.96 8.37 -8.78
CA ASP A 24 -4.56 9.01 -9.95
C ASP A 24 -5.49 8.06 -10.72
N CYS A 25 -5.09 6.78 -10.87
CA CYS A 25 -5.91 5.74 -11.52
C CYS A 25 -7.21 5.50 -10.74
N TRP A 26 -7.10 5.37 -9.41
CA TRP A 26 -8.24 5.25 -8.51
C TRP A 26 -9.14 6.48 -8.59
N THR A 27 -8.56 7.69 -8.52
CA THR A 27 -9.30 8.95 -8.54
C THR A 27 -10.05 9.16 -9.85
N VAL A 28 -9.49 8.79 -11.00
CA VAL A 28 -10.19 8.84 -12.30
C VAL A 28 -11.39 7.89 -12.29
N ALA A 29 -11.20 6.65 -11.83
CA ALA A 29 -12.27 5.65 -11.76
C ALA A 29 -13.39 6.06 -10.81
N GLU A 30 -13.04 6.52 -9.61
CA GLU A 30 -13.97 7.00 -8.57
C GLU A 30 -14.74 8.23 -9.07
N THR A 31 -14.05 9.20 -9.67
CA THR A 31 -14.69 10.40 -10.24
C THR A 31 -15.72 10.03 -11.30
N ALA A 32 -15.42 9.06 -12.17
CA ALA A 32 -16.35 8.60 -13.19
C ALA A 32 -17.61 7.94 -12.60
N ILE A 33 -17.45 7.11 -11.57
CA ILE A 33 -18.59 6.47 -10.86
C ILE A 33 -19.45 7.53 -10.18
N PHE A 34 -18.84 8.45 -9.44
CA PHE A 34 -19.57 9.53 -8.77
C PHE A 34 -20.33 10.42 -9.77
N ALA A 35 -19.71 10.76 -10.90
CA ALA A 35 -20.35 11.52 -11.97
C ALA A 35 -21.54 10.77 -12.58
N ALA A 36 -21.43 9.46 -12.81
CA ALA A 36 -22.54 8.62 -13.29
C ALA A 36 -23.74 8.61 -12.32
N HIS A 37 -23.48 8.84 -11.03
CA HIS A 37 -24.48 9.00 -9.97
C HIS A 37 -24.90 10.45 -9.71
N GLY A 38 -24.47 11.40 -10.53
CA GLY A 38 -24.81 12.82 -10.38
C GLY A 38 -24.24 13.46 -9.11
N ARG A 39 -23.11 12.94 -8.61
CA ARG A 39 -22.42 13.42 -7.41
C ARG A 39 -21.03 13.97 -7.78
N PRO A 40 -20.56 15.04 -7.12
CA PRO A 40 -19.16 15.46 -7.26
C PRO A 40 -18.23 14.49 -6.52
N PHE A 41 -17.00 14.38 -7.01
CA PHE A 41 -15.91 13.70 -6.31
C PHE A 41 -14.84 14.71 -5.91
N GLY A 42 -14.53 14.76 -4.62
CA GLY A 42 -13.52 15.66 -4.06
C GLY A 42 -12.89 15.06 -2.80
N PRO A 43 -12.08 15.85 -2.06
CA PRO A 43 -11.31 15.33 -0.92
C PRO A 43 -12.14 14.59 0.13
N ALA A 44 -13.36 15.08 0.42
CA ALA A 44 -14.26 14.44 1.36
C ALA A 44 -14.72 13.06 0.88
N GLN A 45 -15.00 12.89 -0.41
CA GLN A 45 -15.37 11.60 -1.00
C GLN A 45 -14.18 10.66 -1.08
N LYS A 46 -13.00 11.17 -1.46
CA LYS A 46 -11.76 10.39 -1.49
C LYS A 46 -11.45 9.79 -0.12
N ALA A 47 -11.60 10.58 0.95
CA ALA A 47 -11.41 10.10 2.33
C ALA A 47 -12.36 8.94 2.73
N LEU A 48 -13.49 8.74 2.03
CA LEU A 48 -14.40 7.61 2.28
C LEU A 48 -13.89 6.29 1.72
N VAL A 49 -12.96 6.32 0.76
CA VAL A 49 -12.58 5.16 -0.05
C VAL A 49 -11.08 4.86 -0.02
N ILE A 50 -10.23 5.87 0.18
CA ILE A 50 -8.77 5.71 0.15
C ILE A 50 -8.26 4.67 1.17
N GLY A 51 -7.29 3.86 0.74
CA GLY A 51 -6.65 2.80 1.54
C GLY A 51 -7.58 1.63 1.93
N ARG A 52 -8.83 1.61 1.46
CA ARG A 52 -9.78 0.52 1.74
C ARG A 52 -9.64 -0.60 0.70
N THR A 53 -10.12 -1.78 1.06
CA THR A 53 -10.33 -2.82 0.05
C THR A 53 -11.42 -2.40 -0.94
N LEU A 54 -11.37 -2.96 -2.14
CA LEU A 54 -12.35 -2.72 -3.20
C LEU A 54 -13.80 -2.91 -2.72
N GLY A 55 -14.07 -4.00 -2.00
CA GLY A 55 -15.41 -4.28 -1.46
C GLY A 55 -15.86 -3.25 -0.42
N ALA A 56 -14.95 -2.80 0.45
CA ALA A 56 -15.24 -1.77 1.44
C ALA A 56 -15.45 -0.38 0.80
N ALA A 57 -14.72 -0.07 -0.28
CA ALA A 57 -14.95 1.13 -1.09
C ALA A 57 -16.31 1.07 -1.80
N GLY A 58 -16.65 -0.07 -2.44
CA GLY A 58 -17.96 -0.30 -3.05
C GLY A 58 -19.12 -0.11 -2.07
N LYS A 59 -19.01 -0.67 -0.87
CA LYS A 59 -19.99 -0.45 0.21
C LYS A 59 -20.08 1.02 0.62
N ALA A 60 -18.94 1.70 0.80
CA ALA A 60 -18.92 3.11 1.19
C ALA A 60 -19.59 4.01 0.13
N MET A 61 -19.35 3.74 -1.15
CA MET A 61 -20.02 4.41 -2.26
C MET A 61 -21.53 4.12 -2.26
N ALA A 62 -21.95 2.87 -2.08
CA ALA A 62 -23.35 2.48 -2.00
C ALA A 62 -24.10 3.24 -0.89
N ASP A 63 -23.50 3.30 0.30
CA ASP A 63 -24.04 4.04 1.45
C ASP A 63 -24.12 5.56 1.13
N HIS A 64 -23.07 6.12 0.52
CA HIS A 64 -23.04 7.54 0.11
C HIS A 64 -24.09 7.89 -0.94
N PHE A 65 -24.37 6.99 -1.87
CA PHE A 65 -25.38 7.17 -2.92
C PHE A 65 -26.80 6.89 -2.43
N GLY A 66 -26.99 6.39 -1.20
CA GLY A 66 -28.30 5.98 -0.69
C GLY A 66 -28.83 4.73 -1.40
N ARG A 67 -27.95 3.85 -1.88
CA ARG A 67 -28.26 2.59 -2.57
C ARG A 67 -27.80 1.38 -1.74
N PRO A 68 -28.34 1.14 -0.53
CA PRO A 68 -27.92 -0.01 0.27
C PRO A 68 -28.13 -1.32 -0.52
N GLY A 69 -27.11 -2.18 -0.52
CA GLY A 69 -27.09 -3.43 -1.30
C GLY A 69 -26.36 -3.33 -2.66
N ALA A 70 -26.08 -2.14 -3.17
CA ALA A 70 -25.34 -1.96 -4.43
C ALA A 70 -23.81 -2.05 -4.28
N GLY A 71 -23.30 -2.48 -3.13
CA GLY A 71 -21.86 -2.46 -2.83
C GLY A 71 -21.03 -3.35 -3.75
N GLU A 72 -21.52 -4.55 -4.04
CA GLU A 72 -20.83 -5.51 -4.93
C GLU A 72 -20.83 -5.02 -6.39
N GLU A 73 -21.96 -4.48 -6.87
CA GLU A 73 -22.08 -3.86 -8.19
C GLU A 73 -21.07 -2.73 -8.37
N LEU A 74 -21.00 -1.81 -7.40
CA LEU A 74 -20.08 -0.67 -7.44
C LEU A 74 -18.61 -1.08 -7.29
N ALA A 75 -18.32 -2.12 -6.50
CA ALA A 75 -16.98 -2.68 -6.39
C ALA A 75 -16.54 -3.30 -7.72
N ALA A 76 -17.41 -4.05 -8.41
CA ALA A 76 -17.11 -4.63 -9.71
C ALA A 76 -16.90 -3.55 -10.79
N GLU A 77 -17.73 -2.50 -10.79
CA GLU A 77 -17.52 -1.37 -11.69
C GLU A 77 -16.19 -0.65 -11.41
N LEU A 78 -15.89 -0.39 -10.13
CA LEU A 78 -14.63 0.24 -9.73
C LEU A 78 -13.43 -0.60 -10.16
N PHE A 79 -13.49 -1.92 -9.97
CA PHE A 79 -12.43 -2.85 -10.39
C PHE A 79 -12.11 -2.72 -11.88
N GLU A 80 -13.12 -2.82 -12.75
CA GLU A 80 -12.90 -2.77 -14.19
C GLU A 80 -12.33 -1.43 -14.64
N ARG A 81 -12.79 -0.33 -14.05
CA ARG A 81 -12.28 1.01 -14.34
C ARG A 81 -10.81 1.16 -13.93
N VAL A 82 -10.48 0.79 -12.69
CA VAL A 82 -9.12 0.89 -12.15
C VAL A 82 -8.17 -0.01 -12.93
N ARG A 83 -8.57 -1.25 -13.23
CA ARG A 83 -7.80 -2.17 -14.08
C ARG A 83 -7.47 -1.54 -15.43
N GLY A 84 -8.45 -0.88 -16.05
CA GLY A 84 -8.27 -0.15 -17.30
C GLY A 84 -7.27 1.00 -17.21
N GLU A 85 -7.33 1.80 -16.14
CA GLU A 85 -6.38 2.91 -15.93
C GLU A 85 -4.96 2.39 -15.62
N LEU A 86 -4.81 1.40 -14.75
CA LEU A 86 -3.50 0.79 -14.43
C LEU A 86 -2.80 0.20 -15.66
N ALA A 87 -3.58 -0.42 -16.56
CA ALA A 87 -3.08 -0.98 -17.80
C ALA A 87 -2.64 0.06 -18.83
N ARG A 88 -3.05 1.33 -18.69
CA ARG A 88 -2.61 2.43 -19.57
C ARG A 88 -1.23 2.97 -19.19
N GLY A 89 -0.73 2.68 -17.99
CA GLY A 89 0.65 2.94 -17.60
C GLY A 89 0.80 3.63 -16.25
N ALA A 90 0.47 2.92 -15.17
CA ALA A 90 0.87 3.33 -13.82
C ALA A 90 2.40 3.27 -13.68
N THR A 91 3.00 4.26 -13.01
CA THR A 91 4.45 4.38 -12.85
C THR A 91 4.87 4.21 -11.39
N ALA A 92 6.12 3.79 -11.16
CA ALA A 92 6.69 3.80 -9.83
C ALA A 92 6.77 5.23 -9.28
N LEU A 93 6.50 5.41 -7.98
CA LEU A 93 6.68 6.70 -7.32
C LEU A 93 8.17 7.05 -7.17
N PRO A 94 8.53 8.35 -7.07
CA PRO A 94 9.93 8.77 -6.98
C PRO A 94 10.68 8.07 -5.83
N GLY A 95 11.77 7.38 -6.17
CA GLY A 95 12.62 6.64 -5.23
C GLY A 95 12.15 5.22 -4.91
N ALA A 96 10.98 4.79 -5.37
CA ALA A 96 10.45 3.46 -5.06
C ALA A 96 11.37 2.34 -5.56
N MET A 97 11.80 2.40 -6.83
CA MET A 97 12.68 1.39 -7.40
C MET A 97 14.07 1.38 -6.74
N GLU A 98 14.61 2.55 -6.45
CA GLU A 98 15.91 2.72 -5.78
C GLU A 98 15.88 2.16 -4.37
N LEU A 99 14.85 2.51 -3.59
CA LEU A 99 14.70 2.04 -2.21
C LEU A 99 14.47 0.54 -2.14
N VAL A 100 13.56 -0.01 -2.96
CA VAL A 100 13.29 -1.46 -3.01
C VAL A 100 14.56 -2.21 -3.38
N ARG A 101 15.35 -1.72 -4.35
CA ARG A 101 16.63 -2.31 -4.72
C ARG A 101 17.62 -2.29 -3.54
N ALA A 102 17.79 -1.13 -2.90
CA ALA A 102 18.71 -0.97 -1.78
C ALA A 102 18.35 -1.89 -0.60
N CYS A 103 17.08 -1.98 -0.23
CA CYS A 103 16.61 -2.89 0.81
C CYS A 103 16.84 -4.36 0.43
N LYS A 104 16.48 -4.75 -0.80
CA LYS A 104 16.59 -6.14 -1.29
C LYS A 104 18.03 -6.66 -1.33
N GLU A 105 19.01 -5.77 -1.51
CA GLU A 105 20.44 -6.12 -1.45
C GLU A 105 20.92 -6.47 -0.03
N ARG A 106 20.15 -6.08 1.00
CA ARG A 106 20.50 -6.27 2.42
C ARG A 106 19.61 -7.29 3.12
N VAL A 107 18.30 -7.22 2.89
CA VAL A 107 17.28 -8.00 3.61
C VAL A 107 16.16 -8.47 2.68
N PRO A 108 15.42 -9.55 3.04
CA PRO A 108 14.23 -9.97 2.32
C PRO A 108 13.17 -8.86 2.26
N VAL A 109 12.51 -8.74 1.10
CA VAL A 109 11.45 -7.76 0.86
C VAL A 109 10.17 -8.43 0.39
N ALA A 110 9.02 -7.86 0.78
CA ALA A 110 7.70 -8.27 0.30
C ALA A 110 6.77 -7.07 0.07
N VAL A 111 5.65 -7.32 -0.62
CA VAL A 111 4.54 -6.36 -0.74
C VAL A 111 3.32 -6.88 0.02
N ALA A 112 2.60 -5.98 0.68
CA ALA A 112 1.30 -6.24 1.30
C ALA A 112 0.32 -5.14 0.89
N SER A 113 -0.70 -5.44 0.08
CA SER A 113 -1.64 -4.45 -0.46
C SER A 113 -3.10 -4.79 -0.12
N ASN A 114 -3.92 -3.74 0.01
CA ASN A 114 -5.37 -3.86 0.14
C ASN A 114 -6.11 -4.06 -1.20
N SER A 115 -5.38 -4.05 -2.31
CA SER A 115 -5.90 -4.36 -3.64
C SER A 115 -6.12 -5.88 -3.82
N PRO A 116 -7.11 -6.30 -4.63
CA PRO A 116 -7.21 -7.68 -5.11
C PRO A 116 -5.98 -8.11 -5.91
N ARG A 117 -5.69 -9.41 -5.95
CA ARG A 117 -4.51 -10.00 -6.61
C ARG A 117 -4.27 -9.47 -8.03
N GLU A 118 -5.32 -9.41 -8.85
CA GLU A 118 -5.21 -8.97 -10.24
C GLU A 118 -4.79 -7.49 -10.39
N LEU A 119 -5.31 -6.60 -9.54
CA LEU A 119 -4.93 -5.18 -9.57
C LEU A 119 -3.50 -4.98 -9.07
N LEU A 120 -3.12 -5.69 -8.00
CA LEU A 120 -1.75 -5.65 -7.47
C LEU A 120 -0.72 -6.09 -8.51
N GLU A 121 -0.96 -7.22 -9.18
CA GLU A 121 -0.08 -7.69 -10.25
C GLU A 121 -0.01 -6.73 -11.43
N THR A 122 -1.13 -6.11 -11.78
CA THR A 122 -1.18 -5.14 -12.87
C THR A 122 -0.39 -3.88 -12.51
N ALA A 123 -0.55 -3.36 -11.29
CA ALA A 123 0.20 -2.19 -10.81
C ALA A 123 1.72 -2.46 -10.79
N LEU A 124 2.15 -3.56 -10.18
CA LEU A 124 3.58 -3.93 -10.12
C LEU A 124 4.19 -4.14 -11.50
N ARG A 125 3.45 -4.77 -12.42
CA ARG A 125 3.91 -5.00 -13.80
C ARG A 125 4.02 -3.69 -14.58
N SER A 126 3.01 -2.82 -14.51
CA SER A 126 3.04 -1.51 -15.19
C SER A 126 4.19 -0.64 -14.69
N ALA A 127 4.50 -0.70 -13.40
CA ALA A 127 5.59 0.05 -12.78
C ALA A 127 6.99 -0.60 -12.93
N GLY A 128 7.09 -1.80 -13.52
CA GLY A 128 8.37 -2.52 -13.66
C GLY A 128 8.95 -3.05 -12.34
N LEU A 129 8.09 -3.29 -11.34
CA LEU A 129 8.47 -3.71 -9.99
C LEU A 129 8.28 -5.21 -9.71
N THR A 130 7.63 -5.97 -10.62
CA THR A 130 7.32 -7.39 -10.41
C THR A 130 8.53 -8.21 -9.99
N ASP A 131 9.67 -8.05 -10.66
CA ASP A 131 10.86 -8.89 -10.46
C ASP A 131 11.65 -8.55 -9.18
N PHE A 132 11.25 -7.51 -8.45
CA PHE A 132 11.90 -7.15 -7.18
C PHE A 132 11.38 -7.98 -6.00
N PHE A 133 10.18 -8.55 -6.09
CA PHE A 133 9.52 -9.18 -4.95
C PHE A 133 9.37 -10.68 -5.16
N ALA A 134 9.98 -11.47 -4.27
CA ALA A 134 9.71 -12.92 -4.22
C ALA A 134 8.31 -13.21 -3.65
N HIS A 135 7.77 -12.28 -2.84
CA HIS A 135 6.47 -12.41 -2.19
C HIS A 135 5.69 -11.09 -2.30
N SER A 136 4.44 -11.19 -2.73
CA SER A 136 3.44 -10.13 -2.66
C SER A 136 2.14 -10.72 -2.13
N PHE A 137 1.37 -9.96 -1.36
CA PHE A 137 0.13 -10.42 -0.73
C PHE A 137 -0.98 -9.41 -0.98
N ALA A 138 -2.14 -9.92 -1.39
CA ALA A 138 -3.31 -9.17 -1.79
C ALA A 138 -4.49 -9.41 -0.83
N ALA A 139 -5.44 -8.48 -0.80
CA ALA A 139 -6.54 -8.49 0.16
C ALA A 139 -7.45 -9.73 0.08
N ASP A 140 -7.57 -10.32 -1.10
CA ASP A 140 -8.38 -11.52 -1.39
C ASP A 140 -7.70 -12.84 -0.97
N GLU A 141 -6.49 -12.79 -0.45
CA GLU A 141 -5.73 -13.97 0.03
C GLU A 141 -5.78 -14.12 1.56
N VAL A 142 -6.33 -13.14 2.27
CA VAL A 142 -6.46 -13.15 3.72
C VAL A 142 -7.91 -13.13 4.15
N ARG A 143 -8.16 -13.63 5.37
CA ARG A 143 -9.48 -13.55 5.98
C ARG A 143 -9.85 -12.11 6.35
N SER A 144 -8.89 -11.37 6.91
CA SER A 144 -9.09 -10.00 7.38
C SER A 144 -8.02 -9.09 6.78
N PRO A 145 -8.31 -8.31 5.72
CA PRO A 145 -7.37 -7.38 5.13
C PRO A 145 -7.18 -6.11 6.00
N LYS A 146 -6.31 -5.16 5.58
CA LYS A 146 -6.02 -3.95 6.37
C LYS A 146 -7.34 -3.22 6.68
N PRO A 147 -7.58 -2.81 7.94
CA PRO A 147 -6.61 -2.56 9.01
C PRO A 147 -6.28 -3.76 9.91
N ALA A 148 -6.80 -4.96 9.63
CA ALA A 148 -6.38 -6.15 10.36
C ALA A 148 -4.93 -6.54 9.99
N PRO A 149 -4.18 -7.19 10.88
CA PRO A 149 -2.74 -7.41 10.72
C PRO A 149 -2.39 -8.54 9.74
N ASP A 150 -3.37 -9.29 9.23
CA ASP A 150 -3.17 -10.57 8.55
C ASP A 150 -2.18 -10.50 7.38
N LEU A 151 -2.24 -9.43 6.56
CA LEU A 151 -1.34 -9.26 5.41
C LEU A 151 0.13 -9.09 5.84
N TYR A 152 0.40 -8.27 6.84
CA TYR A 152 1.76 -8.08 7.36
C TYR A 152 2.27 -9.31 8.11
N LEU A 153 1.41 -9.98 8.89
CA LEU A 153 1.77 -11.24 9.55
C LEU A 153 2.06 -12.35 8.53
N MET A 154 1.31 -12.41 7.44
CA MET A 154 1.55 -13.33 6.33
C MET A 154 2.88 -13.01 5.65
N ALA A 155 3.17 -11.73 5.40
CA ALA A 155 4.45 -11.30 4.82
C ALA A 155 5.65 -11.68 5.69
N CYS A 156 5.65 -11.32 6.98
CA CYS A 156 6.73 -11.69 7.90
C CYS A 156 6.92 -13.21 7.98
N ARG A 157 5.82 -13.98 8.01
CA ARG A 157 5.89 -15.46 8.01
C ARG A 157 6.54 -16.02 6.76
N ALA A 158 6.19 -15.50 5.58
CA ALA A 158 6.77 -15.95 4.31
C ALA A 158 8.26 -15.60 4.20
N LEU A 159 8.66 -14.45 4.76
CA LEU A 159 10.05 -14.00 4.80
C LEU A 159 10.87 -14.70 5.91
N GLY A 160 10.23 -15.42 6.83
CA GLY A 160 10.88 -16.16 7.91
C GLY A 160 11.41 -15.27 9.04
N VAL A 161 10.81 -14.12 9.28
CA VAL A 161 11.27 -13.09 10.24
C VAL A 161 10.20 -12.74 11.26
N ALA A 162 10.61 -12.19 12.40
CA ALA A 162 9.68 -11.67 13.39
C ALA A 162 9.09 -10.31 12.95
N PRO A 163 7.79 -10.04 13.17
CA PRO A 163 7.20 -8.73 12.89
C PRO A 163 7.91 -7.58 13.61
N THR A 164 8.33 -7.80 14.87
CA THR A 164 9.05 -6.80 15.68
C THR A 164 10.46 -6.48 15.18
N SER A 165 11.03 -7.33 14.31
CA SER A 165 12.29 -7.08 13.61
C SER A 165 12.07 -6.55 12.19
N SER A 166 10.85 -6.22 11.80
CA SER A 166 10.50 -5.81 10.43
C SER A 166 10.05 -4.36 10.35
N VAL A 167 10.28 -3.72 9.20
CA VAL A 167 9.80 -2.37 8.89
C VAL A 167 8.72 -2.45 7.81
N ALA A 168 7.58 -1.82 8.07
CA ALA A 168 6.54 -1.55 7.09
C ALA A 168 6.73 -0.15 6.49
N PHE A 169 6.59 -0.03 5.17
CA PHE A 169 6.37 1.25 4.51
C PHE A 169 4.90 1.39 4.14
N GLU A 170 4.31 2.53 4.47
CA GLU A 170 2.88 2.80 4.32
C GLU A 170 2.61 4.27 3.96
N ASP A 171 1.44 4.51 3.38
CA ASP A 171 0.96 5.83 2.96
C ASP A 171 -0.38 6.22 3.63
N SER A 172 -1.12 5.24 4.15
CA SER A 172 -2.51 5.40 4.59
C SER A 172 -2.74 5.00 6.06
N ALA A 173 -3.70 5.65 6.73
CA ALA A 173 -4.05 5.33 8.12
C ALA A 173 -4.51 3.87 8.31
N THR A 174 -5.24 3.32 7.33
CA THR A 174 -5.71 1.93 7.34
C THR A 174 -4.54 0.95 7.36
N GLY A 175 -3.53 1.22 6.55
CA GLY A 175 -2.38 0.35 6.43
C GLY A 175 -1.40 0.49 7.58
N ILE A 176 -1.18 1.70 8.06
CA ILE A 176 -0.44 1.97 9.31
C ILE A 176 -1.06 1.20 10.48
N ALA A 177 -2.38 1.23 10.64
CA ALA A 177 -3.07 0.49 11.68
C ALA A 177 -2.84 -1.03 11.57
N SER A 178 -2.80 -1.57 10.35
CA SER A 178 -2.51 -2.98 10.09
C SER A 178 -1.07 -3.34 10.48
N ALA A 179 -0.09 -2.56 10.04
CA ALA A 179 1.32 -2.78 10.36
C ALA A 179 1.59 -2.67 11.88
N ARG A 180 0.96 -1.70 12.56
CA ARG A 180 1.04 -1.57 14.02
C ARG A 180 0.44 -2.76 14.73
N ALA A 181 -0.75 -3.20 14.31
CA ALA A 181 -1.41 -4.35 14.90
C ALA A 181 -0.60 -5.65 14.71
N ALA A 182 0.19 -5.74 13.62
CA ALA A 182 1.12 -6.85 13.38
C ALA A 182 2.42 -6.73 14.19
N GLY A 183 2.74 -5.56 14.73
CA GLY A 183 3.93 -5.31 15.55
C GLY A 183 5.16 -4.80 14.78
N LEU A 184 4.98 -4.31 13.55
CA LEU A 184 6.08 -3.77 12.74
C LEU A 184 6.42 -2.33 13.14
N HIS A 185 7.68 -1.97 12.88
CA HIS A 185 8.09 -0.57 12.80
C HIS A 185 7.49 0.08 11.55
N ILE A 186 7.18 1.38 11.60
CA ILE A 186 6.46 2.04 10.49
C ILE A 186 7.21 3.26 9.97
N ALA A 187 7.55 3.19 8.69
CA ALA A 187 7.94 4.32 7.86
C ALA A 187 6.73 4.80 7.05
N VAL A 188 6.43 6.10 7.13
CA VAL A 188 5.27 6.69 6.46
C VAL A 188 5.71 7.70 5.40
N VAL A 189 5.16 7.55 4.19
CA VAL A 189 5.19 8.57 3.14
C VAL A 189 3.73 8.81 2.71
N PRO A 190 3.05 9.83 3.26
CA PRO A 190 1.61 9.99 3.07
C PRO A 190 1.23 10.25 1.61
N SER A 191 0.23 9.54 1.09
CA SER A 191 -0.38 9.83 -0.21
C SER A 191 -1.25 11.10 -0.19
N LEU A 192 -1.75 11.48 0.99
CA LEU A 192 -2.49 12.72 1.21
C LEU A 192 -1.75 13.65 2.19
N ALA A 193 -1.52 14.89 1.75
CA ALA A 193 -0.87 15.91 2.57
C ALA A 193 -1.75 16.36 3.75
N GLY A 194 -1.10 16.70 4.87
CA GLY A 194 -1.77 17.35 6.02
C GLY A 194 -2.53 16.41 6.96
N ILE A 195 -2.33 15.10 6.84
CA ILE A 195 -2.88 14.10 7.76
C ILE A 195 -1.82 13.75 8.81
N ASP A 196 -2.19 13.82 10.08
CA ASP A 196 -1.35 13.29 11.17
C ASP A 196 -1.54 11.77 11.25
N LEU A 197 -0.46 11.03 10.98
CA LEU A 197 -0.45 9.57 10.88
C LEU A 197 0.51 9.01 11.92
N ASP A 198 0.19 7.90 12.58
CA ASP A 198 1.12 7.26 13.53
C ASP A 198 2.34 6.69 12.79
N HIS A 199 3.54 7.01 13.27
CA HIS A 199 4.79 6.68 12.57
C HIS A 199 5.97 6.51 13.52
N ASP A 200 6.95 5.72 13.11
CA ASP A 200 8.31 5.74 13.65
C ASP A 200 9.23 6.59 12.79
N TRP A 201 8.91 6.75 11.51
CA TRP A 201 9.58 7.69 10.61
C TRP A 201 8.56 8.28 9.65
N LEU A 202 8.67 9.57 9.38
CA LEU A 202 7.78 10.29 8.47
C LEU A 202 8.63 11.04 7.45
N GLY A 203 8.39 10.77 6.17
CA GLY A 203 8.99 11.47 5.05
C GLY A 203 7.95 11.99 4.06
N THR A 204 8.43 12.69 3.04
CA THR A 204 7.61 13.21 1.94
C THR A 204 7.87 12.49 0.62
N SER A 205 8.88 11.63 0.55
CA SER A 205 9.22 10.85 -0.64
C SER A 205 10.04 9.62 -0.27
N LEU A 206 9.93 8.55 -1.07
CA LEU A 206 10.84 7.39 -0.99
C LEU A 206 12.24 7.70 -1.51
N ALA A 207 12.43 8.83 -2.21
CA ALA A 207 13.73 9.33 -2.66
C ALA A 207 14.50 10.11 -1.57
N ASP A 208 14.00 10.13 -0.33
CA ASP A 208 14.65 10.82 0.78
C ASP A 208 16.09 10.28 0.98
N PRO A 209 17.12 11.14 0.93
CA PRO A 209 18.51 10.70 1.12
C PRO A 209 18.77 10.00 2.46
N GLU A 210 18.07 10.39 3.54
CA GLU A 210 18.19 9.71 4.85
C GLU A 210 17.65 8.29 4.76
N LEU A 211 16.60 8.09 3.99
CA LEU A 211 15.98 6.78 3.81
C LEU A 211 16.84 5.85 2.96
N LEU A 212 17.45 6.36 1.89
CA LEU A 212 18.40 5.60 1.08
C LEU A 212 19.68 5.28 1.87
N HIS A 213 20.14 6.19 2.72
CA HIS A 213 21.25 5.93 3.64
C HIS A 213 20.89 4.82 4.65
N TRP A 214 19.71 4.88 5.25
CA TRP A 214 19.19 3.85 6.14
C TRP A 214 19.12 2.48 5.46
N ALA A 215 18.56 2.41 4.25
CA ALA A 215 18.46 1.16 3.49
C ALA A 215 19.85 0.56 3.20
N GLY A 216 20.83 1.41 2.87
CA GLY A 216 22.22 0.99 2.67
C GLY A 216 22.93 0.51 3.95
N ALA A 217 22.44 0.92 5.13
CA ALA A 217 22.98 0.58 6.44
C ALA A 217 22.23 -0.58 7.13
N LEU A 218 21.25 -1.20 6.47
CA LEU A 218 20.62 -2.43 6.97
C LEU A 218 21.66 -3.55 7.05
N ASP A 219 21.90 -4.04 8.26
CA ASP A 219 22.88 -5.09 8.52
C ASP A 219 22.43 -6.42 7.92
N CYS A 220 23.27 -7.06 7.12
CA CYS A 220 23.00 -8.39 6.57
C CYS A 220 23.50 -9.54 7.46
N ASP A 221 23.92 -9.24 8.70
CA ASP A 221 24.54 -10.18 9.62
C ASP A 221 23.54 -11.23 10.12
N ARG A 222 23.20 -12.17 9.24
CA ARG A 222 22.72 -13.48 9.61
C ARG A 222 23.89 -14.22 10.24
N VAL A 223 23.88 -14.28 11.57
CA VAL A 223 24.59 -15.33 12.30
C VAL A 223 24.06 -16.68 11.78
N PRO A 224 24.93 -17.63 11.40
CA PRO A 224 24.56 -18.89 10.75
C PRO A 224 23.64 -19.79 11.58
#